data_AF-A0A379K5M2-F1
#
_entry.id   AF-A0A379K5M2-F1
#
_cell.length_a   1.000
_cell.length_b   1.000
_cell.length_c   1.000
_cell.angle_alpha   90.00
_cell.angle_beta   90.00
_cell.angle_gamma   90.00
#
_symmetry.space_group_name_H-M   'P 1'
#
loop_
_entity.id
_entity.type
_entity.pdbx_description
1 polymer ?
#
loop_
_entity_poly.entity_id
_entity_poly.type
_entity_poly.pdbx_seq_one_letter_code
_entity_poly.pdbx_strand_id
1 'polypeptide(L)' 'MTQIENMNMPWPDGPALAYLHRASGEKWRVELEIGGAVWLSNAAGITEQRSLAELSTDQWERIQ' A
#
# COMPACT_ATOMS: atom_id res chain seq x y z
N MET A 1 7.04 -23.74 14.99
CA MET A 1 7.40 -22.68 14.03
C MET A 1 6.31 -22.68 12.98
N THR A 2 5.36 -21.75 13.06
CA THR A 2 4.23 -21.71 12.13
C THR A 2 4.59 -20.74 11.01
N GLN A 3 4.91 -21.29 9.85
CA GLN A 3 5.15 -20.55 8.63
C GLN A 3 3.85 -19.86 8.25
N ILE A 4 3.80 -18.54 8.34
CA ILE A 4 2.73 -17.77 7.71
C ILE A 4 2.99 -17.93 6.22
N GLU A 5 2.24 -18.82 5.58
CA GLU A 5 2.20 -18.92 4.14
C GLU A 5 1.91 -17.52 3.60
N ASN A 6 2.79 -17.00 2.74
CA ASN A 6 2.54 -15.78 1.98
C ASN A 6 1.20 -15.99 1.27
N MET A 7 0.12 -15.49 1.86
CA MET A 7 -1.18 -15.43 1.24
C MET A 7 -1.05 -14.39 0.14
N ASN A 8 -0.57 -14.84 -1.03
CA ASN A 8 -0.66 -14.16 -2.30
C ASN A 8 -2.16 -14.11 -2.67
N MET A 9 -2.95 -13.39 -1.86
CA MET A 9 -4.36 -13.18 -2.15
C MET A 9 -4.37 -12.30 -3.40
N PRO A 10 -4.95 -12.78 -4.53
CA PRO A 10 -5.22 -11.90 -5.64
C PRO A 10 -6.05 -10.73 -5.08
N TRP A 11 -5.57 -9.51 -5.29
CA TRP A 11 -6.26 -8.31 -4.85
C TRP A 11 -7.70 -8.39 -5.37
N PRO A 12 -8.73 -8.22 -4.53
CA PRO A 12 -10.10 -8.19 -5.01
C PRO A 12 -10.23 -7.05 -6.03
N ASP A 13 -10.84 -7.33 -7.19
CA ASP A 13 -11.17 -6.38 -8.27
C ASP A 13 -12.19 -5.30 -7.81
N GLY A 14 -11.84 -4.55 -6.77
CA GLY A 14 -12.57 -3.39 -6.30
C GLY A 14 -11.69 -2.14 -6.42
N PRO A 15 -12.30 -0.93 -6.52
CA PRO A 15 -11.56 0.33 -6.57
C PRO A 15 -11.00 0.66 -5.18
N ALA A 16 -10.00 -0.10 -4.74
CA ALA A 16 -9.25 0.21 -3.54
C ALA A 16 -8.19 1.24 -3.88
N LEU A 17 -8.21 2.38 -3.19
CA LEU A 17 -7.18 3.40 -3.33
C LEU A 17 -5.80 2.78 -3.15
N ALA A 18 -4.90 3.03 -4.10
CA ALA A 18 -3.54 2.54 -4.06
C ALA A 18 -2.53 3.63 -4.45
N TYR A 19 -1.28 3.37 -4.14
CA TYR A 19 -0.14 4.20 -4.44
C TYR A 19 0.94 3.34 -5.12
N LEU A 20 1.53 3.86 -6.19
CA LEU A 20 2.70 3.32 -6.84
C LEU A 20 3.94 4.04 -6.29
N HIS A 21 4.89 3.30 -5.74
CA HIS A 21 6.18 3.84 -5.35
C HIS A 21 7.07 3.94 -6.60
N ARG A 22 7.36 5.15 -7.06
CA ARG A 22 8.01 5.37 -8.37
C ARG A 22 9.43 4.81 -8.46
N ALA A 23 10.17 4.80 -7.35
CA ALA A 23 11.55 4.30 -7.35
C ALA A 23 11.64 2.77 -7.51
N SER A 24 10.67 2.03 -6.98
CA SER A 24 10.66 0.55 -7.06
C SER A 24 9.63 -0.01 -8.05
N GLY A 25 8.67 0.80 -8.50
CA GLY A 25 7.52 0.35 -9.27
C GLY A 25 6.54 -0.51 -8.46
N GLU A 26 6.67 -0.54 -7.14
CA GLU A 26 5.83 -1.38 -6.27
C GLU A 26 4.49 -0.71 -5.99
N LYS A 27 3.42 -1.51 -6.03
CA LYS A 27 2.06 -1.06 -5.70
C LYS A 27 1.74 -1.33 -4.23
N TRP A 28 1.18 -0.33 -3.59
CA TRP A 28 0.80 -0.32 -2.19
C TRP A 28 -0.67 0.10 -2.06
N ARG A 29 -1.50 -0.73 -1.43
CA ARG A 29 -2.91 -0.44 -1.21
C ARG A 29 -3.10 0.34 0.08
N VAL A 30 -4.02 1.30 0.10
CA VAL A 30 -4.50 1.92 1.33
C VAL A 30 -5.44 0.99 2.08
N GLU A 31 -5.04 0.60 3.28
CA GLU A 31 -5.84 -0.19 4.21
C GLU A 31 -6.69 0.70 5.12
N LEU A 32 -6.10 1.80 5.60
CA LEU A 32 -6.73 2.75 6.50
C LEU A 32 -6.15 4.15 6.30
N GLU A 33 -7.01 5.15 6.31
CA GLU A 33 -6.62 6.56 6.37
C GLU A 33 -7.34 7.21 7.55
N ILE A 34 -6.57 7.73 8.51
CA ILE A 34 -7.12 8.43 9.67
C ILE A 34 -6.18 9.55 10.12
N GLY A 35 -6.73 10.76 10.27
CA GLY A 35 -6.01 11.90 10.84
C GLY A 35 -4.71 12.28 10.11
N GLY A 36 -4.62 12.02 8.79
CA GLY A 36 -3.42 12.31 7.99
C GLY A 36 -2.37 11.20 7.95
N ALA A 37 -2.58 10.11 8.69
CA ALA A 37 -1.81 8.87 8.55
C ALA A 37 -2.51 7.88 7.62
N VAL A 38 -1.72 7.20 6.80
CA VAL A 38 -2.16 6.21 5.81
C VAL A 38 -1.41 4.91 6.06
N TRP A 39 -2.14 3.83 6.29
CA TRP A 39 -1.58 2.49 6.35
C TRP A 39 -1.64 1.88 4.97
N LEU A 40 -0.47 1.51 4.47
CA LEU A 40 -0.26 0.94 3.16
C LEU A 40 0.16 -0.52 3.28
N SER A 41 -0.38 -1.40 2.44
CA SER A 41 0.06 -2.80 2.34
C SER A 41 0.48 -3.16 0.93
N ASN A 42 1.61 -3.86 0.77
CA ASN A 42 2.10 -4.33 -0.53
C ASN A 42 1.77 -5.82 -0.77
N ALA A 43 2.12 -6.32 -1.96
CA ALA A 43 1.86 -7.71 -2.35
C ALA A 43 2.67 -8.75 -1.54
N ALA A 44 3.74 -8.31 -0.86
CA ALA A 44 4.50 -9.15 0.06
C ALA A 44 3.85 -9.28 1.44
N GLY A 45 2.71 -8.61 1.68
CA GLY A 45 2.02 -8.59 2.97
C GLY A 45 2.70 -7.69 4.01
N ILE A 46 3.60 -6.81 3.57
CA ILE A 46 4.21 -5.80 4.44
C ILE A 46 3.24 -4.64 4.58
N THR A 47 2.98 -4.21 5.82
CA THR A 47 2.19 -3.01 6.11
C THR A 47 3.09 -1.92 6.66
N GLU A 48 3.00 -0.72 6.08
CA GLU A 48 3.74 0.46 6.51
C GLU A 48 2.79 1.62 6.77
N GLN A 49 3.07 2.41 7.81
CA GLN A 49 2.37 3.66 8.06
C GLN A 49 3.15 4.80 7.39
N ARG A 50 2.53 5.47 6.43
CA ARG A 50 3.03 6.71 5.82
C ARG A 50 2.13 7.89 6.17
N SER A 51 2.62 9.10 5.96
CA SER A 51 1.80 10.30 6.09
C SER A 51 1.21 10.68 4.74
N LEU A 52 0.02 11.29 4.72
CA LEU A 52 -0.55 11.85 3.49
C LEU A 52 0.39 12.84 2.81
N ALA A 53 1.15 13.61 3.60
CA ALA A 53 2.13 14.56 3.09
C ALA A 53 3.27 13.87 2.33
N GLU A 54 3.77 12.74 2.83
CA GLU A 54 4.77 11.91 2.15
C GLU A 54 4.22 11.31 0.85
N LEU A 55 2.98 10.78 0.90
CA LEU A 55 2.32 10.17 -0.27
C LEU A 55 1.91 11.19 -1.35
N SER A 56 2.00 12.49 -1.04
CA SER A 56 1.74 13.57 -1.99
C SER A 56 3.02 14.12 -2.62
N THR A 57 4.18 13.49 -2.37
CA THR A 57 5.47 13.85 -2.99
C THR A 57 5.68 13.15 -4.33
N ASP A 58 6.68 13.60 -5.10
CA ASP A 58 7.06 12.98 -6.38
C ASP A 58 7.53 11.52 -6.30
N GLN A 59 7.69 10.95 -5.09
CA GLN A 59 8.06 9.55 -4.91
C GLN A 59 6.87 8.60 -5.04
N TRP A 60 5.65 9.11 -4.83
CA TRP A 60 4.44 8.31 -4.80
C TRP A 60 3.43 8.82 -5.83
N GLU A 61 2.82 7.88 -6.54
CA GLU A 61 1.77 8.19 -7.50
C GLU A 61 0.48 7.51 -7.07
N ARG A 62 -0.58 8.30 -6.87
CA ARG A 62 -1.90 7.80 -6.53
C ARG A 62 -2.53 7.10 -7.75
N ILE A 63 -2.92 5.85 -7.60
CA ILE A 63 -3.53 5.01 -8.64
C ILE A 63 -4.86 4.42 -8.15
N GLN A 64 -5.76 4.09 -9.08
CA GLN A 64 -7.07 3.46 -8.83
C GLN A 64 -7.11 2.02 -9.33
#